data_AF-A0A9X9A5I3-F1
#
_entry.id   AF-A0A9X9A5I3-F1
#
_cell.length_a   1.000
_cell.length_b   1.000
_cell.length_c   1.000
_cell.angle_alpha   90.00
_cell.angle_beta   90.00
_cell.angle_gamma   90.00
#
_symmetry.space_group_name_H-M   'P 1'
#
loop_
_entity.id
_entity.type
_entity.pdbx_description
1 polymer ?
#
loop_
_entity_poly.entity_id
_entity_poly.type
_entity_poly.pdbx_seq_one_letter_code
_entity_poly.pdbx_strand_id
1 'polypeptide(L)'
;IKMNKVVLFPGLKRNISFQYVIDTIPRGEHTFSSVRVKTGDLFGMMEKEVTFSVPNTFLVYPQYVDIAYRQLENHFEQGALSANINSAKDSTISVGVRDYKPGDRFSRI
;
A
#
# COMPACT_ATOMS: atom_id res chain seq x y z
N ILE A 1 -0.19 -10.16 9.25
CA ILE A 1 1.24 -10.44 8.96
C ILE A 1 1.39 -11.95 8.90
N LYS A 2 1.59 -12.52 7.70
CA LYS A 2 1.66 -13.98 7.53
C LYS A 2 2.98 -14.46 8.15
N MET A 3 2.89 -15.22 9.24
CA MET A 3 4.05 -15.69 9.97
C MET A 3 4.61 -16.91 9.23
N ASN A 4 5.68 -16.71 8.45
CA ASN A 4 6.34 -17.80 7.73
C ASN A 4 7.14 -18.66 8.74
N LYS A 5 6.49 -19.68 9.29
CA LYS A 5 7.17 -20.76 10.01
C LYS A 5 7.55 -21.84 9.01
N VAL A 6 8.82 -22.23 8.98
CA VAL A 6 9.31 -23.29 8.10
C VAL A 6 9.96 -24.36 8.94
N VAL A 7 9.66 -25.61 8.62
CA VAL A 7 10.27 -26.79 9.23
C VAL A 7 11.33 -27.30 8.26
N LEU A 8 12.55 -27.45 8.76
CA LEU A 8 13.68 -27.97 7.99
C LEU A 8 14.13 -29.28 8.60
N PHE A 9 14.33 -30.30 7.77
CA PHE A 9 14.84 -31.61 8.21
C PHE A 9 16.35 -31.68 7.92
N PRO A 10 17.22 -31.56 8.94
CA PRO A 10 18.67 -31.51 8.75
C PRO A 10 19.28 -32.81 8.19
N GLY A 11 18.64 -33.97 8.41
CA GLY A 11 19.23 -35.27 8.07
C GLY A 11 20.65 -35.40 8.64
N LEU A 12 21.62 -35.80 7.80
CA LEU A 12 23.06 -35.83 8.16
C LEU A 12 23.83 -34.55 7.76
N LYS A 13 23.16 -33.48 7.32
CA LYS A 13 23.86 -32.27 6.86
C LYS A 13 24.24 -31.39 8.04
N ARG A 14 25.50 -30.96 8.07
CA ARG A 14 26.03 -30.03 9.08
C ARG A 14 25.61 -28.57 8.85
N ASN A 15 25.41 -28.19 7.59
CA ASN A 15 25.05 -26.83 7.18
C ASN A 15 23.71 -26.82 6.45
N ILE A 16 22.83 -25.88 6.81
CA ILE A 16 21.51 -25.69 6.21
C ILE A 16 21.37 -24.21 5.87
N SER A 17 20.92 -23.92 4.66
CA SER A 17 20.58 -22.58 4.20
C SER A 17 19.14 -22.58 3.71
N PHE A 18 18.38 -21.55 4.07
CA PHE A 18 16.98 -21.42 3.71
C PHE A 18 16.69 -19.99 3.24
N GLN A 19 16.06 -19.86 2.08
CA GLN A 19 15.62 -18.59 1.52
C GLN A 19 14.10 -18.54 1.56
N TYR A 20 13.55 -17.42 2.02
CA TYR A 20 12.12 -17.17 2.06
C TYR A 20 11.78 -15.90 1.27
N VAL A 21 10.58 -15.89 0.72
CA VAL A 21 10.00 -14.73 0.05
C VAL A 21 8.74 -14.32 0.82
N ILE A 22 8.52 -13.02 0.95
CA ILE A 22 7.30 -12.44 1.51
C ILE A 22 6.61 -11.69 0.38
N ASP A 23 5.54 -12.27 -0.17
CA ASP A 23 4.95 -11.80 -1.43
C ASP A 23 4.22 -10.45 -1.31
N THR A 24 3.59 -10.20 -0.17
CA THR A 24 2.76 -9.01 0.02
C THR A 24 3.15 -8.30 1.31
N ILE A 25 4.04 -7.32 1.16
CA ILE A 25 4.46 -6.43 2.23
C ILE A 25 3.78 -5.08 2.01
N PRO A 26 3.01 -4.54 2.99
CA PRO A 26 2.40 -3.23 2.85
C PRO A 26 3.48 -2.14 2.78
N ARG A 27 3.16 -1.00 2.15
CA ARG A 27 4.08 0.15 2.11
C ARG A 27 4.49 0.59 3.52
N GLY A 28 5.71 1.10 3.66
CA GLY A 28 6.22 1.64 4.92
C GLY A 28 7.51 0.98 5.38
N GLU A 29 7.88 1.30 6.61
CA GLU A 29 9.07 0.78 7.27
C GLU A 29 8.76 -0.57 7.93
N HIS A 30 9.64 -1.54 7.71
CA HIS A 30 9.54 -2.86 8.30
C HIS A 30 10.84 -3.19 9.03
N THR A 31 10.70 -3.59 10.29
CA THR A 31 11.83 -4.01 11.11
C THR A 31 11.79 -5.53 11.27
N PHE A 32 12.85 -6.18 10.84
CA PHE A 32 13.16 -7.55 11.16
C PHE A 32 13.99 -7.56 12.45
N SER A 33 13.45 -8.10 13.56
CA SER A 33 14.12 -7.99 14.86
C SER A 33 14.95 -9.21 15.24
N SER A 34 14.42 -10.41 15.02
CA SER A 34 15.06 -11.64 15.49
C SER A 34 14.65 -12.87 14.69
N VAL A 35 15.54 -13.86 14.70
CA VAL A 35 15.32 -15.20 14.16
C VAL A 35 15.19 -16.17 15.32
N ARG A 36 14.08 -16.89 15.38
CA ARG A 36 13.84 -17.96 16.35
C ARG A 36 14.03 -19.32 15.71
N VAL A 37 14.98 -20.09 16.20
CA VAL A 37 15.23 -21.46 15.77
C VAL A 37 14.76 -22.40 16.88
N LYS A 38 13.86 -23.33 16.52
CA LYS A 38 13.41 -24.41 17.40
C LYS A 38 13.87 -25.73 16.81
N THR A 39 14.56 -26.53 17.62
CA THR A 39 14.97 -27.89 17.29
C THR A 39 14.37 -28.83 18.33
N GLY A 40 13.80 -29.94 17.90
CA GLY A 40 13.25 -30.94 18.81
C GLY A 40 13.11 -32.30 18.14
N ASP A 41 12.81 -33.31 18.95
CA ASP A 41 12.50 -34.66 18.48
C ASP A 41 11.05 -34.77 17.97
N LEU A 42 10.77 -35.73 17.09
CA LEU A 42 9.45 -36.02 16.52
C LEU A 42 8.40 -36.34 17.59
N PHE A 43 8.83 -36.91 18.72
CA PHE A 43 7.96 -37.23 19.85
C PHE A 43 7.76 -36.07 20.82
N GLY A 44 8.38 -34.90 20.58
CA GLY A 44 8.23 -33.71 21.43
C GLY A 44 8.84 -33.82 22.84
N MET A 45 9.62 -34.87 23.11
CA MET A 45 10.20 -35.10 24.45
C MET A 45 11.29 -34.10 24.80
N MET A 46 12.00 -33.58 23.79
CA MET A 46 13.03 -32.56 23.96
C MET A 46 12.82 -31.46 22.93
N GLU A 47 12.66 -30.23 23.41
CA GLU A 47 12.66 -29.01 22.61
C GLU A 47 13.79 -28.09 23.07
N LYS A 48 14.54 -27.57 22.12
CA LYS A 48 15.54 -26.54 22.34
C LYS A 48 15.20 -25.33 21.46
N GLU A 49 15.08 -24.18 22.09
CA GLU A 49 14.81 -22.92 21.42
C GLU A 49 16.01 -21.98 21.58
N VAL A 50 16.43 -21.38 20.47
CA VAL A 50 17.46 -20.34 20.45
C VAL A 50 16.94 -19.16 19.65
N THR A 51 17.05 -17.97 20.21
CA THR A 51 16.69 -16.72 19.52
C THR A 51 17.95 -15.92 19.23
N PHE A 52 18.15 -15.55 17.97
CA PHE A 52 19.22 -14.70 17.51
C PHE A 52 18.66 -13.30 17.23
N SER A 53 19.21 -12.28 17.87
CA SER A 53 18.84 -10.88 17.59
C SER A 53 19.57 -10.42 16.33
N VAL A 54 18.82 -10.11 15.28
CA VAL A 54 19.35 -9.67 13.99
C VAL A 54 18.49 -8.50 13.53
N PRO A 55 18.69 -7.30 14.10
CA PRO A 55 17.92 -6.12 13.73
C PRO A 55 18.28 -5.70 12.31
N ASN A 56 17.28 -5.63 11.43
CA ASN A 56 17.41 -5.12 10.08
C ASN A 56 16.15 -4.32 9.72
N THR A 57 16.30 -3.19 9.04
CA THR A 57 15.19 -2.31 8.67
C THR A 57 15.16 -2.14 7.16
N PHE A 58 13.98 -2.29 6.57
CA PHE A 58 13.77 -2.12 5.14
C PHE A 58 12.56 -1.23 4.87
N LEU A 59 12.69 -0.37 3.85
CA LEU A 59 11.65 0.56 3.42
C LEU A 59 11.00 0.04 2.15
N VAL A 60 9.68 -0.17 2.18
CA VAL A 60 8.91 -0.61 1.02
C VAL A 60 8.19 0.60 0.41
N TYR A 61 8.66 1.00 -0.77
CA TYR A 61 8.07 2.06 -1.57
C TYR A 61 6.73 1.64 -2.19
N PRO A 62 5.81 2.59 -2.43
CA PRO A 62 4.58 2.30 -3.16
C PRO A 62 4.86 1.88 -4.60
N GLN A 63 3.90 1.19 -5.22
CA GLN A 63 3.95 0.90 -6.65
C GLN A 63 3.87 2.21 -7.44
N TYR A 64 4.70 2.33 -8.47
CA TYR A 64 4.61 3.40 -9.45
C TYR A 64 3.33 3.23 -10.27
N VAL A 65 2.62 4.33 -10.49
CA VAL A 65 1.45 4.37 -11.37
C VAL A 65 1.75 5.35 -12.49
N ASP A 66 1.65 4.90 -13.73
CA ASP A 66 1.77 5.78 -14.89
C ASP A 66 0.57 6.74 -14.90
N ILE A 67 0.87 8.03 -14.81
CA ILE A 67 -0.14 9.07 -14.89
C ILE A 67 -0.34 9.35 -16.38
N ALA A 68 -1.45 8.86 -16.95
CA ALA A 68 -1.84 9.25 -18.29
C ALA A 68 -2.25 10.74 -18.27
N TYR A 69 -1.32 11.61 -18.66
CA TYR A 69 -1.57 13.03 -18.82
C TYR A 69 -2.54 13.24 -19.99
N ARG A 70 -3.84 13.30 -19.71
CA ARG A 70 -4.80 13.86 -20.66
C ARG A 70 -4.70 15.37 -20.58
N GLN A 71 -4.11 15.97 -21.62
CA GLN A 71 -4.36 17.38 -21.90
C GLN A 71 -5.89 17.55 -21.92
N LEU A 72 -6.43 18.35 -21.00
CA LEU A 72 -7.76 18.89 -21.21
C LEU A 72 -7.65 19.69 -22.51
N GLU A 73 -8.15 19.13 -23.60
CA GLU A 73 -8.45 19.93 -24.78
C GLU A 73 -9.45 20.99 -24.32
N ASN A 74 -8.92 22.17 -24.01
CA ASN A 74 -9.71 23.38 -23.97
C ASN A 74 -10.13 23.63 -25.42
N HIS A 75 -11.19 22.95 -25.85
CA HIS A 75 -11.95 23.33 -27.02
C HIS A 75 -12.56 24.69 -26.71
N PHE A 76 -11.76 25.73 -26.98
CA PHE A 76 -12.21 27.11 -27.04
C PHE A 76 -13.31 27.13 -28.12
N GLU A 77 -14.51 27.50 -27.70
CA GLU A 77 -15.75 27.34 -28.44
C GLU A 77 -15.65 27.92 -29.85
N GLN A 78 -15.50 27.05 -30.85
CA GLN A 78 -15.81 27.38 -32.22
C GLN A 78 -16.66 26.28 -32.83
N GLY A 79 -17.96 26.36 -32.54
CA GLY A 79 -19.02 25.76 -33.35
C GLY A 79 -19.24 24.26 -33.16
N ALA A 80 -20.32 23.94 -32.45
CA ALA A 80 -21.15 22.74 -32.56
C ALA A 80 -20.54 21.36 -32.19
N LEU A 81 -21.31 20.65 -31.35
CA LEU A 81 -21.33 19.21 -31.08
C LEU A 81 -20.50 18.69 -29.88
N SER A 82 -21.22 18.60 -28.75
CA SER A 82 -21.21 17.52 -27.76
C SER A 82 -19.89 16.98 -27.21
N ALA A 83 -19.63 17.28 -25.93
CA ALA A 83 -19.10 16.28 -25.01
C ALA A 83 -19.68 16.53 -23.62
N ASN A 84 -20.36 15.53 -23.07
CA ASN A 84 -20.92 15.57 -21.73
C ASN A 84 -19.77 15.46 -20.72
N ILE A 85 -19.19 16.60 -20.34
CA ILE A 85 -18.13 16.65 -19.34
C ILE A 85 -18.82 16.60 -17.97
N ASN A 86 -19.02 15.39 -17.45
CA ASN A 86 -19.32 15.17 -16.04
C ASN A 86 -18.13 15.67 -15.20
N SER A 87 -18.11 16.98 -14.98
CA SER A 87 -17.18 17.66 -14.09
C SER A 87 -17.77 17.50 -12.70
N ALA A 88 -17.35 16.47 -11.98
CA ALA A 88 -17.55 16.38 -10.54
C ALA A 88 -16.85 17.60 -9.92
N LYS A 89 -17.60 18.70 -9.78
CA LYS A 89 -17.17 19.91 -9.09
C LYS A 89 -17.24 19.59 -7.61
N ASP A 90 -16.17 19.01 -7.08
CA ASP A 90 -15.86 19.09 -5.65
C ASP A 90 -15.44 20.54 -5.34
N SER A 91 -16.40 21.47 -5.40
CA SER A 91 -16.22 22.82 -4.93
C SER A 91 -16.77 22.89 -3.52
N THR A 92 -15.92 22.62 -2.53
CA THR A 92 -16.16 22.95 -1.12
C THR A 92 -16.08 24.47 -0.97
N ILE A 93 -17.09 25.17 -1.49
CA ILE A 93 -17.24 26.60 -1.28
C ILE A 93 -18.10 26.73 -0.02
N SER A 94 -17.45 26.98 1.12
CA SER A 94 -18.14 27.46 2.33
C SER A 94 -18.73 28.84 2.02
N VAL A 95 -19.93 28.87 1.45
CA VAL A 95 -20.70 30.10 1.23
C VAL A 95 -21.44 30.40 2.53
N GLY A 96 -20.95 31.39 3.28
CA GLY A 96 -21.75 32.01 4.33
C GLY A 96 -23.02 32.59 3.71
N VAL A 97 -24.17 32.32 4.33
CA VAL A 97 -25.49 32.75 3.87
C VAL A 97 -25.49 34.26 3.68
N ARG A 98 -25.66 34.71 2.44
CA ARG A 98 -25.96 36.11 2.11
C ARG A 98 -27.34 36.16 1.49
N ASP A 99 -28.11 37.18 1.85
CA ASP A 99 -29.40 37.43 1.24
C ASP A 99 -29.23 37.81 -0.23
N TYR A 100 -30.02 37.14 -1.08
CA TYR A 100 -30.03 37.33 -2.53
C TYR A 100 -30.40 38.77 -2.90
N LYS A 101 -29.68 39.34 -3.87
CA LYS A 101 -30.00 40.67 -4.43
C LYS A 101 -30.48 40.55 -5.88
N PRO A 102 -31.42 41.41 -6.33
CA PRO A 102 -31.89 41.40 -7.71
C PRO A 102 -30.72 41.65 -8.69
N GLY A 103 -30.39 40.64 -9.50
CA GLY A 103 -29.26 40.66 -10.43
C GLY A 103 -28.30 39.49 -10.28
N ASP A 104 -28.42 38.70 -9.21
CA ASP A 104 -27.62 37.49 -9.03
C ASP A 104 -28.03 36.39 -10.02
N ARG A 105 -27.05 35.75 -10.64
CA ARG A 105 -27.27 34.66 -11.60
C ARG A 105 -27.60 33.38 -10.84
N PHE A 106 -28.69 32.72 -11.23
CA PHE A 106 -29.20 31.45 -10.66
C PHE A 106 -28.25 30.24 -10.75
N SER A 107 -27.03 30.38 -11.28
CA SER A 107 -26.14 29.27 -11.60
C SER A 107 -25.43 28.64 -10.39
N ARG A 108 -25.67 29.13 -9.17
CA ARG A 108 -25.10 28.53 -7.96
C ARG A 108 -25.91 28.89 -6.71
N ILE A 109 -27.00 28.14 -6.51
CA ILE A 109 -27.56 27.82 -5.19
C ILE A 109 -27.15 26.40 -4.85
#